data_AF-A0A7V7VHZ8-F1
#
_entry.id   AF-A0A7V7VHZ8-F1
#
_cell.length_a   1.000
_cell.length_b   1.000
_cell.length_c   1.000
_cell.angle_alpha   90.00
_cell.angle_beta   90.00
_cell.angle_gamma   90.00
#
_symmetry.space_group_name_H-M   'P 1'
#
loop_
_entity.id
_entity.type
_entity.pdbx_description
1 polymer ?
#
loop_
_entity_poly.entity_id
_entity_poly.type
_entity_poly.pdbx_seq_one_letter_code
_entity_poly.pdbx_strand_id
1 'polypeptide(L)'
;MFMALFTIIYGIFNTAMGCHQWIYPYELYPTHVRGTGGGFTTTISRIASAISTFFFPLLLSQLGLSITLYIAGGLLFIGFIVSYFLAPETKNMNLTEAATITKA
;
A
#
# COMPACT_ATOMS: atom_id res chain seq x y z
N MET A 1 -29.69 -3.38 -6.79
CA MET A 1 -29.52 -1.99 -6.32
C MET A 1 -28.54 -1.88 -5.16
N PHE A 2 -28.71 -2.63 -4.06
CA PHE A 2 -27.78 -2.63 -2.91
C PHE A 2 -26.32 -2.98 -3.26
N MET A 3 -26.10 -4.05 -4.04
CA MET A 3 -24.76 -4.44 -4.50
C MET A 3 -24.06 -3.32 -5.27
N ALA A 4 -24.77 -2.65 -6.19
CA ALA A 4 -24.21 -1.57 -7.02
C ALA A 4 -23.78 -0.36 -6.17
N LEU A 5 -24.54 -0.02 -5.13
CA LEU A 5 -24.18 1.05 -4.20
C LEU A 5 -22.86 0.71 -3.47
N PHE A 6 -22.72 -0.53 -2.98
CA PHE A 6 -21.51 -1.00 -2.32
C PHE A 6 -20.29 -0.97 -3.25
N THR A 7 -20.42 -1.40 -4.50
CA THR A 7 -19.31 -1.35 -5.46
C THR A 7 -18.89 0.07 -5.81
N ILE A 8 -19.86 0.99 -5.95
CA ILE A 8 -19.55 2.40 -6.21
C ILE A 8 -18.80 3.02 -5.04
N ILE A 9 -19.28 2.83 -3.81
CA ILE A 9 -18.62 3.34 -2.60
C ILE A 9 -17.20 2.75 -2.52
N TYR A 10 -17.07 1.43 -2.61
CA TYR A 10 -15.77 0.75 -2.58
C TYR A 10 -14.82 1.28 -3.67
N GLY A 11 -15.31 1.47 -4.90
CA GLY A 11 -14.52 1.96 -6.02
C GLY A 11 -13.98 3.38 -5.80
N ILE A 12 -14.79 4.28 -5.22
CA ILE A 12 -14.37 5.65 -4.90
C ILE A 12 -13.25 5.62 -3.84
N PHE A 13 -13.44 4.87 -2.76
CA PHE A 13 -12.43 4.78 -1.70
C PHE A 13 -11.13 4.16 -2.19
N ASN A 14 -11.21 3.07 -2.96
CA ASN A 14 -10.03 2.41 -3.51
C ASN A 14 -9.25 3.33 -4.45
N THR A 15 -9.95 4.08 -5.31
CA THR A 15 -9.33 5.04 -6.23
C THR A 15 -8.66 6.19 -5.48
N ALA A 16 -9.36 6.78 -4.51
CA ALA A 16 -8.83 7.90 -3.73
C ALA A 16 -7.54 7.54 -2.99
N MET A 17 -7.50 6.36 -2.34
CA MET A 17 -6.29 5.86 -1.68
C MET A 17 -5.19 5.50 -2.68
N GLY A 18 -5.56 4.92 -3.83
CA GLY A 18 -4.63 4.57 -4.89
C GLY A 18 -3.88 5.79 -5.43
N CYS A 19 -4.55 6.93 -5.62
CA CYS A 19 -3.90 8.17 -6.03
C CYS A 19 -2.80 8.62 -5.05
N HIS A 20 -3.05 8.50 -3.74
CA HIS A 20 -2.09 8.87 -2.70
C HIS A 20 -0.83 8.00 -2.74
N GLN A 21 -0.98 6.69 -2.99
CA GLN A 21 0.14 5.76 -3.10
C GLN A 21 1.11 6.14 -4.23
N TRP A 22 0.61 6.75 -5.31
CA TRP A 22 1.45 7.20 -6.42
C TRP A 22 2.09 8.56 -6.16
N ILE A 23 1.36 9.50 -5.56
CA ILE A 23 1.84 10.88 -5.36
C ILE A 23 2.90 10.95 -4.26
N TYR A 24 2.71 10.25 -3.14
CA TYR A 24 3.59 10.33 -1.97
C TYR A 24 5.06 9.96 -2.26
N PRO A 25 5.38 8.88 -2.99
CA PRO A 25 6.75 8.60 -3.45
C PRO A 25 7.33 9.70 -4.34
N TYR A 26 6.49 10.35 -5.16
CA TYR A 26 6.95 11.44 -6.02
C TYR A 26 7.28 12.71 -5.23
N GLU A 27 6.69 12.91 -4.04
CA GLU A 27 7.07 13.98 -3.12
C GLU A 27 8.33 13.64 -2.33
N LEU A 28 8.50 12.37 -1.95
CA LEU A 28 9.59 11.92 -1.10
C LEU A 28 10.91 11.69 -1.86
N TYR A 29 10.85 11.23 -3.12
CA TYR A 29 12.05 10.91 -3.89
C TYR A 29 12.58 12.11 -4.69
N PRO A 30 13.88 12.46 -4.54
CA PRO A 30 14.52 13.48 -5.37
C PRO A 30 14.47 13.08 -6.86
N THR A 31 14.37 14.07 -7.73
CA THR A 31 14.10 13.90 -9.17
C THR A 31 15.04 12.91 -9.86
N HIS A 32 16.31 12.84 -9.45
CA HIS A 32 17.31 11.94 -10.03
C HIS A 32 17.12 10.45 -9.67
N VAL A 33 16.47 10.13 -8.54
CA VAL A 33 16.26 8.74 -8.07
C VAL A 33 14.79 8.32 -8.08
N ARG A 34 13.88 9.22 -8.47
CA ARG A 34 12.44 9.00 -8.52
C ARG A 34 12.04 7.81 -9.40
N GLY A 35 12.70 7.65 -10.54
CA GLY A 35 12.44 6.52 -11.45
C GLY A 35 12.85 5.17 -10.87
N THR A 36 14.02 5.10 -10.23
CA THR A 36 14.53 3.86 -9.63
C THR A 36 13.77 3.49 -8.35
N GLY A 37 13.46 4.47 -7.49
CA GLY A 37 12.66 4.27 -6.27
C GLY A 37 11.23 3.82 -6.55
N GLY A 38 10.56 4.42 -7.55
CA GLY A 38 9.23 4.00 -7.98
C GLY A 38 9.21 2.59 -8.60
N GLY A 39 10.20 2.27 -9.43
CA GLY A 39 10.36 0.94 -10.03
C GLY A 39 10.59 -0.16 -8.98
N PHE A 40 11.47 0.09 -8.00
CA PHE A 40 11.74 -0.85 -6.91
C PHE A 40 10.49 -1.15 -6.08
N THR A 41 9.76 -0.11 -5.68
CA THR A 41 8.51 -0.23 -4.91
C THR A 41 7.45 -1.03 -5.69
N THR A 42 7.35 -0.79 -7.01
CA THR A 42 6.43 -1.51 -7.89
C THR A 42 6.80 -2.99 -8.00
N THR A 43 8.09 -3.31 -8.14
CA THR A 43 8.56 -4.70 -8.21
C THR A 43 8.26 -5.47 -6.94
N ILE A 44 8.50 -4.88 -5.76
CA ILE A 44 8.13 -5.50 -4.47
C ILE A 44 6.64 -5.81 -4.44
N SER A 45 5.80 -4.85 -4.85
CA SER A 45 4.35 -5.04 -4.89
C SER A 45 3.94 -6.19 -5.82
N ARG A 46 4.62 -6.35 -6.96
CA ARG A 46 4.37 -7.45 -7.90
C ARG A 46 4.78 -8.81 -7.34
N ILE A 47 5.93 -8.89 -6.67
CA ILE A 47 6.39 -10.11 -6.01
C ILE A 47 5.42 -10.52 -4.89
N ALA A 48 5.03 -9.57 -4.04
CA ALA A 48 4.06 -9.81 -2.98
C ALA A 48 2.71 -10.31 -3.54
N SER A 49 2.25 -9.72 -4.64
CA SER A 49 1.01 -10.14 -5.31
C SER A 49 1.13 -11.55 -5.89
N ALA A 50 2.27 -11.90 -6.50
CA ALA A 50 2.52 -13.25 -6.99
C ALA A 50 2.50 -14.29 -5.85
N ILE A 51 3.18 -13.99 -4.73
CA ILE A 51 3.20 -14.87 -3.55
C ILE A 51 1.77 -15.05 -3.00
N SER A 52 1.02 -13.96 -2.83
CA SER A 52 -0.35 -14.02 -2.31
C SER A 52 -1.28 -14.88 -3.17
N THR A 53 -1.10 -14.88 -4.50
CA THR A 53 -1.96 -15.62 -5.43
C THR A 53 -1.91 -17.13 -5.18
N PHE A 54 -0.74 -17.66 -4.78
CA PHE A 54 -0.59 -19.09 -4.47
C PHE A 54 -0.83 -19.39 -2.98
N PHE A 55 -0.54 -18.43 -2.09
CA PHE A 55 -0.65 -18.63 -0.65
C PHE A 55 -2.09 -18.60 -0.14
N PHE A 56 -2.93 -17.70 -0.66
CA PHE A 56 -4.33 -17.57 -0.24
C PHE A 56 -5.19 -18.81 -0.51
N PRO A 57 -5.11 -19.46 -1.69
CA PRO A 57 -5.85 -20.70 -1.95
C PRO A 57 -5.43 -21.86 -1.03
N LEU A 58 -4.15 -21.93 -0.67
CA LEU A 58 -3.62 -22.95 0.24
C LEU A 58 -4.13 -22.73 1.67
N LEU A 59 -4.10 -21.49 2.15
CA LEU A 59 -4.69 -21.13 3.45
C LEU A 59 -6.18 -21.46 3.50
N LEU A 60 -6.91 -21.14 2.42
CA LEU A 60 -8.34 -21.37 2.36
C LEU A 60 -8.70 -22.86 2.39
N SER A 61 -7.92 -23.71 1.73
CA SER A 61 -8.18 -25.16 1.69
C SER A 61 -7.83 -25.86 2.99
N GLN A 62 -6.84 -25.38 3.75
CA GLN A 62 -6.40 -26.02 5.00
C GLN A 62 -7.07 -25.45 6.26
N LEU A 63 -7.30 -24.13 6.30
CA LEU A 63 -7.71 -23.42 7.52
C LEU A 63 -9.12 -22.79 7.40
N GLY A 64 -9.71 -22.80 6.20
CA GLY A 64 -11.03 -22.24 5.95
C GLY A 64 -11.04 -20.70 5.83
N LEU A 65 -12.22 -20.16 5.49
CA LEU A 65 -12.40 -18.75 5.13
C LEU A 65 -12.12 -17.80 6.30
N SER A 66 -12.69 -18.06 7.48
CA SER A 66 -12.60 -17.15 8.61
C SER A 66 -11.16 -16.92 9.07
N ILE A 67 -10.36 -17.99 9.19
CA ILE A 67 -8.96 -17.90 9.62
C ILE A 67 -8.12 -17.17 8.56
N THR A 68 -8.35 -17.46 7.28
CA THR A 68 -7.66 -16.78 6.17
C THR A 68 -7.92 -15.26 6.19
N LEU A 69 -9.15 -14.84 6.49
CA LEU A 69 -9.50 -13.42 6.62
C LEU A 69 -8.82 -12.75 7.82
N TYR A 70 -8.71 -13.44 8.96
CA TYR A 70 -7.96 -12.92 10.11
C TYR A 70 -6.46 -12.78 9.81
N ILE A 71 -5.87 -13.72 9.08
CA ILE A 71 -4.46 -13.64 8.64
C ILE A 71 -4.26 -12.46 7.71
N ALA A 72 -5.14 -12.28 6.72
CA ALA A 72 -5.09 -11.15 5.80
C ALA A 72 -5.25 -9.80 6.53
N GLY A 73 -6.21 -9.73 7.46
CA GLY A 73 -6.42 -8.56 8.30
C GLY A 73 -5.21 -8.25 9.18
N GLY A 74 -4.59 -9.28 9.77
CA GLY A 74 -3.36 -9.15 10.55
C GLY A 74 -2.20 -8.60 9.72
N LEU A 75 -2.03 -9.08 8.48
CA LEU A 75 -1.01 -8.58 7.56
C LEU A 75 -1.23 -7.10 7.22
N LEU A 76 -2.48 -6.69 6.97
CA LEU A 76 -2.84 -5.29 6.75
C LEU A 76 -2.57 -4.44 7.99
N PHE A 77 -2.84 -4.95 9.18
CA PHE A 77 -2.59 -4.25 10.44
C PHE A 77 -1.09 -4.04 10.71
N ILE A 78 -0.26 -5.04 10.40
CA ILE A 78 1.20 -4.89 10.44
C ILE A 78 1.66 -3.82 9.46
N GLY A 79 1.14 -3.84 8.22
CA GLY A 79 1.42 -2.81 7.22
C GLY A 79 1.03 -1.40 7.69
N PHE A 80 -0.10 -1.28 8.38
CA PHE A 80 -0.54 -0.04 9.01
C PHE A 80 0.43 0.44 10.09
N ILE A 81 0.86 -0.43 11.01
CA ILE A 81 1.82 -0.09 12.07
C ILE A 81 3.14 0.38 11.45
N VAL A 82 3.69 -0.37 10.49
CA VAL A 82 4.95 0.00 9.83
C VAL A 82 4.81 1.35 9.14
N SER A 83 3.71 1.58 8.43
CA SER A 83 3.45 2.87 7.77
C SER A 83 3.34 4.01 8.80
N TYR A 84 2.68 3.78 9.93
CA TYR A 84 2.49 4.80 10.96
C TYR A 84 3.83 5.26 11.58
N PHE A 85 4.75 4.34 11.86
CA PHE A 85 6.05 4.70 12.45
C PHE A 85 7.07 5.21 11.42
N LEU A 86 7.10 4.58 10.25
CA LEU A 86 8.16 4.77 9.26
C LEU A 86 7.84 5.85 8.23
N ALA A 87 6.56 6.15 7.96
CA ALA A 87 6.21 7.20 7.00
C ALA A 87 6.49 8.60 7.61
N PRO A 88 7.37 9.42 7.00
CA PRO A 88 7.52 10.81 7.38
C PRO A 88 6.29 11.62 6.93
N GLU A 89 5.76 12.49 7.79
CA GLU A 89 4.65 13.36 7.43
C GLU A 89 5.15 14.48 6.51
N THR A 90 4.71 14.49 5.24
CA THR A 90 5.10 15.50 4.23
C THR A 90 4.21 16.75 4.28
N LYS A 91 3.23 16.79 5.19
CA LYS A 91 2.22 17.86 5.25
C LYS A 91 2.87 19.20 5.64
N ASN A 92 2.66 20.21 4.79
CA ASN A 92 3.19 21.59 4.88
C ASN A 92 4.68 21.79 4.56
N MET A 93 5.36 20.81 3.96
CA MET A 93 6.75 20.97 3.54
C MET A 93 6.85 21.27 2.05
N ASN A 94 7.79 22.13 1.65
CA ASN A 94 8.03 22.41 0.24
C ASN A 94 8.67 21.17 -0.43
N LEU A 95 8.48 20.97 -1.74
CA LEU A 95 8.96 19.76 -2.45
C LEU A 95 10.46 19.48 -2.24
N THR A 96 11.28 20.52 -2.11
CA THR A 96 12.73 20.43 -1.84
C THR A 96 13.03 20.01 -0.40
N GLU A 97 12.15 20.33 0.53
CA GLU A 97 12.28 20.09 1.97
C GLU A 97 11.75 18.69 2.35
N ALA A 98 10.70 18.21 1.67
CA ALA A 98 10.24 16.82 1.79
C ALA A 98 11.25 15.80 1.24
N ALA A 99 11.96 16.16 0.17
CA ALA A 99 12.98 15.30 -0.46
C ALA A 99 14.29 15.19 0.35
N THR A 100 14.51 16.03 1.37
CA THR A 100 15.70 16.01 2.24
C THR A 100 15.45 15.40 3.61
N ILE A 101 14.22 14.99 3.94
CA ILE A 101 13.89 14.34 5.22
C ILE A 101 14.53 12.97 5.26
N THR A 102 15.75 12.91 5.80
CA THR A 102 16.38 11.66 6.22
C THR A 102 15.87 11.37 7.64
N LYS A 103 14.77 10.62 7.74
CA LYS A 103 14.40 9.99 9.02
C LYS A 103 15.37 8.81 9.19
N ALA A 104 16.43 9.04 9.97
CA ALA A 104 17.39 8.02 10.37
C ALA A 104 16.73 6.91 11.20
#